data_AF-A0A6A4KID2-F1
#
_entry.id   AF-A0A6A4KID2-F1
#
_cell.length_a   1.000
_cell.length_b   1.000
_cell.length_c   1.000
_cell.angle_alpha   90.00
_cell.angle_beta   90.00
_cell.angle_gamma   90.00
#
_symmetry.space_group_name_H-M   'P 1'
#
loop_
_entity.id
_entity.type
_entity.pdbx_description
1 polymer ?
#
loop_
_entity_poly.entity_id
_entity_poly.type
_entity_poly.pdbx_seq_one_letter_code
_entity_poly.pdbx_strand_id
1 'polypeptide(L)'
;MDFHGFHAGNTRSMCALQLSMYAALSWNQYPMGPWSLSLLHTMILGPCIPGQSWLFISVGCSNPDNMYPGLNCNLEYDSAFGFLAHLNSDELKALLNDESKLEEMAKEQKQYRDLEKEKEMLLASNQSLAEYNLSLQPRLDQTKQELLEKTEVCDQLLQSLESKSALLGEKSGRSVLDSKLSSLQLATSELEETSEGYADNFLSGECDVEEFLDKFLSGRKQMHLEKVKADKMAEMLKQYQTGF
;
A
#
# COMPACT_ATOMS: atom_id res chain seq x y z
N MET A 1 59.00 -16.90 -10.77
CA MET A 1 57.65 -17.39 -11.05
C MET A 1 56.70 -16.50 -10.28
N ASP A 2 56.24 -15.52 -11.02
CA ASP A 2 55.25 -14.51 -10.66
C ASP A 2 53.90 -15.14 -10.31
N PHE A 3 53.13 -14.50 -9.43
CA PHE A 3 51.90 -13.83 -9.83
C PHE A 3 51.40 -12.88 -8.73
N HIS A 4 50.98 -11.70 -9.19
CA HIS A 4 50.39 -10.57 -8.50
C HIS A 4 49.18 -10.88 -7.58
N GLY A 5 49.09 -10.09 -6.50
CA GLY A 5 48.01 -9.12 -6.25
C GLY A 5 46.60 -9.62 -5.93
N PHE A 6 46.11 -9.33 -4.72
CA PHE A 6 44.79 -8.69 -4.43
C PHE A 6 44.58 -8.61 -2.92
N HIS A 7 44.77 -7.44 -2.31
CA HIS A 7 44.34 -7.17 -0.92
C HIS A 7 43.81 -5.74 -0.79
N ALA A 8 42.64 -5.49 -1.39
CA ALA A 8 41.78 -4.35 -1.06
C ALA A 8 40.43 -4.52 -1.76
N GLY A 9 39.54 -5.32 -1.20
CA GLY A 9 38.17 -5.38 -1.69
C GLY A 9 37.32 -6.29 -0.83
N ASN A 10 36.58 -5.73 0.13
CA ASN A 10 35.17 -6.10 0.35
C ASN A 10 34.41 -5.39 1.49
N THR A 11 34.78 -4.20 1.95
CA THR A 11 33.95 -3.50 2.95
C THR A 11 32.61 -3.00 2.39
N ARG A 12 32.54 -2.67 1.08
CA ARG A 12 31.28 -2.33 0.38
C ARG A 12 30.32 -3.51 0.21
N SER A 13 30.85 -4.72 0.00
CA SER A 13 30.00 -5.91 -0.16
C SER A 13 29.41 -6.34 1.18
N MET A 14 30.16 -6.24 2.29
CA MET A 14 29.62 -6.65 3.59
C MET A 14 28.49 -5.74 4.10
N CYS A 15 28.58 -4.41 3.98
CA CYS A 15 27.48 -3.54 4.38
C CYS A 15 26.24 -3.66 3.47
N ALA A 16 26.44 -3.81 2.15
CA ALA A 16 25.33 -4.03 1.21
C ALA A 16 24.66 -5.40 1.42
N LEU A 17 25.43 -6.45 1.72
CA LEU A 17 24.91 -7.77 2.04
C LEU A 17 24.24 -7.82 3.42
N GLN A 18 24.74 -7.09 4.43
CA GLN A 18 24.08 -7.01 5.74
C GLN A 18 22.75 -6.26 5.67
N LEU A 19 22.67 -5.16 4.91
CA LEU A 19 21.41 -4.44 4.67
C LEU A 19 20.44 -5.25 3.80
N SER A 20 20.91 -5.98 2.79
CA SER A 20 20.04 -6.84 1.97
C SER A 20 19.55 -8.06 2.73
N MET A 21 20.36 -8.63 3.63
CA MET A 21 19.99 -9.79 4.44
C MET A 21 19.01 -9.41 5.56
N TYR A 22 19.15 -8.22 6.17
CA TYR A 22 18.16 -7.69 7.12
C TYR A 22 16.83 -7.34 6.44
N ALA A 23 16.87 -6.77 5.23
CA ALA A 23 15.68 -6.52 4.42
C ALA A 23 15.00 -7.83 3.99
N ALA A 24 15.75 -8.86 3.59
CA ALA A 24 15.19 -10.15 3.18
C ALA A 24 14.59 -10.94 4.36
N LEU A 25 15.21 -10.92 5.54
CA LEU A 25 14.71 -11.62 6.73
C LEU A 25 13.48 -10.95 7.34
N SER A 26 13.36 -9.62 7.27
CA SER A 26 12.17 -8.90 7.74
C SER A 26 10.94 -9.05 6.83
N TRP A 27 11.12 -9.44 5.57
CA TRP A 27 10.05 -9.50 4.56
C TRP A 27 9.48 -10.90 4.33
N ASN A 28 10.11 -11.95 4.87
CA ASN A 28 9.67 -13.34 4.70
C ASN A 28 8.43 -13.72 5.53
N GLN A 29 7.83 -12.77 6.27
CA GLN A 29 6.68 -13.01 7.16
C GLN A 29 5.32 -12.55 6.58
N TYR A 30 5.28 -11.96 5.38
CA TYR A 30 4.03 -11.41 4.81
C TYR A 30 3.84 -11.78 3.32
N PRO A 31 2.72 -12.41 2.93
CA PRO A 31 2.43 -12.67 1.53
C PRO A 31 1.93 -11.38 0.88
N MET A 32 2.83 -10.59 0.28
CA MET A 32 2.47 -9.37 -0.45
C MET A 32 2.60 -9.59 -1.96
N GLY A 33 1.58 -9.14 -2.70
CA GLY A 33 1.40 -9.37 -4.14
C GLY A 33 2.51 -8.80 -5.05
N PRO A 34 2.42 -9.08 -6.37
CA PRO A 34 3.49 -8.92 -7.36
C PRO A 34 4.01 -7.47 -7.55
N TRP A 35 3.30 -6.47 -7.02
CA TRP A 35 3.67 -5.07 -7.08
C TRP A 35 4.78 -4.68 -6.07
N SER A 36 5.02 -5.51 -5.03
CA SER A 36 5.98 -5.22 -3.97
C SER A 36 7.43 -5.60 -4.31
N LEU A 37 7.63 -6.71 -5.03
CA LEU A 37 8.95 -7.15 -5.51
C LEU A 37 9.55 -6.20 -6.54
N SER A 38 8.69 -5.58 -7.37
CA SER A 38 9.13 -4.58 -8.34
C SER A 38 9.66 -3.31 -7.66
N LEU A 39 9.13 -2.94 -6.50
CA LEU A 39 9.58 -1.77 -5.73
C LEU A 39 10.95 -2.03 -5.08
N LEU A 40 11.15 -3.24 -4.53
CA LEU A 40 12.40 -3.63 -3.88
C LEU A 40 13.55 -3.80 -4.90
N HIS A 41 13.27 -4.38 -6.07
CA HIS A 41 14.24 -4.51 -7.15
C HIS A 41 14.68 -3.14 -7.71
N THR A 42 13.76 -2.18 -7.74
CA THR A 42 14.04 -0.80 -8.17
C THR A 42 14.86 -0.02 -7.11
N MET A 43 14.65 -0.29 -5.81
CA MET A 43 15.43 0.33 -4.73
C MET A 43 16.85 -0.22 -4.57
N ILE A 44 17.10 -1.49 -4.94
CA ILE A 44 18.40 -2.14 -4.69
C ILE A 44 19.29 -2.19 -5.94
N LEU A 45 18.73 -2.22 -7.16
CA LEU A 45 19.51 -2.43 -8.41
C LEU A 45 19.11 -1.56 -9.62
N GLY A 46 18.16 -0.61 -9.49
CA GLY A 46 17.69 0.20 -10.63
C GLY A 46 18.52 1.48 -10.86
N PRO A 47 18.76 1.90 -12.12
CA PRO A 47 19.27 3.24 -12.38
C PRO A 47 18.21 4.26 -11.97
N CYS A 48 18.60 5.31 -11.26
CA CYS A 48 17.71 6.43 -10.92
C CYS A 48 17.02 6.97 -12.18
N ILE A 49 15.72 6.68 -12.34
CA ILE A 49 14.89 7.26 -13.39
C ILE A 49 14.56 8.70 -12.96
N PRO A 50 14.84 9.72 -13.78
CA PRO A 50 14.51 11.10 -13.43
C PRO A 50 12.98 11.27 -13.47
N GLY A 51 12.38 11.75 -12.38
CA GLY A 51 11.00 12.26 -12.39
C GLY A 51 9.99 11.61 -11.44
N GLN A 52 10.37 10.66 -10.58
CA GLN A 52 9.47 10.14 -9.54
C GLN A 52 9.83 10.76 -8.18
N SER A 53 8.94 11.63 -7.69
CA SER A 53 9.01 12.28 -6.39
C SER A 53 8.77 11.28 -5.26
N TRP A 54 9.80 10.55 -4.87
CA TRP A 54 9.90 10.07 -3.50
C TRP A 54 10.38 11.24 -2.66
N LEU A 55 9.67 11.54 -1.57
CA LEU A 55 10.02 12.57 -0.59
C LEU A 55 11.39 12.26 0.02
N PHE A 56 12.44 12.61 -0.71
CA PHE A 56 13.78 12.77 -0.22
C PHE A 56 13.71 13.98 0.71
N ILE A 57 14.16 13.81 1.95
CA ILE A 57 14.40 14.94 2.84
C ILE A 57 15.50 15.78 2.16
N SER A 58 15.07 16.74 1.36
CA SER A 58 15.90 17.74 0.71
C SER A 58 16.40 18.69 1.78
N VAL A 59 17.58 18.42 2.33
CA VAL A 59 18.42 19.45 2.92
C VAL A 59 19.71 19.50 2.14
N GLY A 60 19.71 20.36 1.10
CA GLY A 60 20.91 21.00 0.58
C GLY A 60 21.94 20.13 -0.15
N CYS A 61 21.54 19.35 -1.15
CA CYS A 61 22.51 18.96 -2.19
C CYS A 61 22.59 20.09 -3.22
N SER A 62 23.54 21.01 -3.03
CA SER A 62 23.95 21.94 -4.09
C SER A 62 24.42 21.15 -5.32
N ASN A 63 23.81 21.45 -6.48
CA ASN A 63 24.13 21.02 -7.84
C ASN A 63 24.30 19.50 -8.14
N PRO A 64 23.41 18.89 -8.94
CA PRO A 64 23.57 17.50 -9.41
C PRO A 64 24.74 17.30 -10.40
N ASP A 65 25.38 18.37 -10.88
CA ASP A 65 26.58 18.29 -11.73
C ASP A 65 27.88 18.00 -10.95
N ASN A 66 27.84 17.91 -9.61
CA ASN A 66 29.06 17.76 -8.79
C ASN A 66 29.05 16.54 -7.84
N MET A 67 28.13 15.58 -8.04
CA MET A 67 27.99 14.41 -7.15
C MET A 67 29.05 13.31 -7.40
N TYR A 68 29.87 13.49 -8.42
CA TYR A 68 31.21 12.94 -8.53
C TYR A 68 32.02 13.99 -9.31
N PRO A 69 32.90 14.78 -8.68
CA PRO A 69 33.99 15.33 -9.47
C PRO A 69 34.74 14.06 -9.89
N GLY A 70 34.58 13.67 -11.16
CA GLY A 70 35.24 12.48 -11.68
C GLY A 70 36.67 12.55 -11.21
N LEU A 71 37.13 11.53 -10.48
CA LEU A 71 38.51 11.37 -10.04
C LEU A 71 39.38 11.74 -11.22
N ASN A 72 39.85 12.99 -11.28
CA ASN A 72 40.61 13.46 -12.41
C ASN A 72 42.03 12.99 -12.13
N CYS A 73 42.23 11.70 -12.35
CA CYS A 73 43.50 11.01 -12.22
C CYS A 73 44.40 11.28 -13.43
N ASN A 74 44.19 12.36 -14.18
CA ASN A 74 45.23 12.91 -15.03
C ASN A 74 46.35 13.42 -14.13
N LEU A 75 47.31 12.54 -13.86
CA LEU A 75 48.62 12.95 -13.39
C LEU A 75 49.19 13.89 -14.46
N GLU A 76 49.38 15.16 -14.10
CA GLU A 76 50.24 16.04 -14.87
C GLU A 76 51.68 15.58 -14.61
N TYR A 77 52.12 14.55 -15.33
CA TYR A 77 53.40 13.85 -15.11
C TYR A 77 54.60 14.81 -15.11
N ASP A 78 54.55 15.86 -15.94
CA ASP A 78 55.58 16.91 -16.02
C ASP A 78 55.69 17.74 -14.72
N SER A 79 54.56 17.99 -14.05
CA SER A 79 54.53 18.72 -12.78
C SER A 79 54.80 17.80 -11.59
N ALA A 80 54.32 16.56 -11.65
CA ALA A 80 54.40 15.59 -10.56
C ALA A 80 55.80 15.04 -10.30
N PHE A 81 56.61 14.86 -11.35
CA PHE A 81 57.92 14.22 -11.26
C PHE A 81 59.06 15.06 -11.86
N GLY A 82 58.84 16.35 -12.12
CA GLY A 82 59.84 17.25 -12.70
C GLY A 82 61.15 17.37 -11.89
N PHE A 83 61.13 17.04 -10.60
CA PHE A 83 62.33 16.97 -9.77
C PHE A 83 63.25 15.78 -10.13
N LEU A 84 62.72 14.69 -10.72
CA LEU A 84 63.53 13.55 -11.18
C LEU A 84 64.52 13.95 -12.27
N ALA A 85 64.21 14.99 -13.04
CA ALA A 85 65.10 15.53 -14.07
C ALA A 85 66.39 16.16 -13.50
N HIS A 86 66.45 16.41 -12.19
CA HIS A 86 67.60 17.02 -11.51
C HIS A 86 68.53 15.99 -10.83
N LEU A 87 68.20 14.70 -10.87
CA LEU A 87 68.98 13.63 -10.24
C LEU A 87 70.02 13.04 -11.21
N ASN A 88 71.15 12.55 -10.70
CA ASN A 88 72.18 11.88 -11.51
C ASN A 88 71.88 10.37 -11.72
N SER A 89 72.61 9.70 -12.62
CA SER A 89 72.36 8.29 -12.98
C SER A 89 72.47 7.30 -11.81
N ASP A 90 73.37 7.53 -10.85
CA ASP A 90 73.55 6.66 -9.69
C ASP A 90 72.46 6.91 -8.64
N GLU A 91 72.01 8.15 -8.49
CA GLU A 91 70.88 8.55 -7.61
C GLU A 91 69.54 8.01 -8.13
N LEU A 92 69.30 8.09 -9.44
CA LEU A 92 68.13 7.50 -10.08
C LEU A 92 68.11 5.96 -9.95
N LYS A 93 69.27 5.30 -10.07
CA LYS A 93 69.37 3.85 -9.85
C LYS A 93 69.14 3.46 -8.40
N ALA A 94 69.68 4.24 -7.46
CA ALA A 94 69.44 4.03 -6.04
C ALA A 94 67.95 4.20 -5.70
N LEU A 95 67.29 5.20 -6.28
CA LEU A 95 65.86 5.43 -6.12
C LEU A 95 65.01 4.33 -6.76
N LEU A 96 65.36 3.87 -7.96
CA LEU A 96 64.66 2.78 -8.66
C LEU A 96 64.72 1.46 -7.89
N ASN A 97 65.80 1.24 -7.13
CA ASN A 97 65.99 0.05 -6.31
C ASN A 97 65.36 0.16 -4.91
N ASP A 98 64.74 1.30 -4.56
CA ASP A 98 64.08 1.53 -3.28
C ASP A 98 62.58 1.83 -3.49
N GLU A 99 61.79 0.77 -3.54
CA GLU A 99 60.33 0.83 -3.77
C GLU A 99 59.60 1.60 -2.66
N SER A 100 60.09 1.53 -1.41
CA SER A 100 59.47 2.23 -0.28
C SER A 100 59.59 3.75 -0.44
N LYS A 101 60.76 4.22 -0.91
CA LYS A 101 60.99 5.64 -1.18
C LYS A 101 60.16 6.14 -2.37
N LEU A 102 60.00 5.34 -3.41
CA LEU A 102 59.10 5.65 -4.53
C LEU A 102 57.63 5.75 -4.09
N GLU A 103 57.18 4.86 -3.21
CA GLU A 103 55.82 4.88 -2.66
C GLU A 103 55.59 6.12 -1.78
N GLU A 104 56.55 6.48 -0.94
CA GLU A 104 56.49 7.69 -0.12
C GLU A 104 56.38 8.95 -0.98
N MET A 105 57.18 9.05 -2.03
CA MET A 105 57.14 10.18 -2.97
C MET A 105 55.81 10.23 -3.75
N ALA A 106 55.26 9.08 -4.12
CA ALA A 106 53.93 9.01 -4.74
C ALA A 106 52.83 9.47 -3.77
N LYS A 107 52.96 9.17 -2.47
CA LYS A 107 52.03 9.65 -1.43
C LYS A 107 52.21 11.13 -1.12
N GLU A 108 53.41 11.68 -1.25
CA GLU A 108 53.71 13.10 -1.08
C GLU A 108 53.15 13.96 -2.21
N GLN A 109 52.88 13.37 -3.36
CA GLN A 109 52.33 14.09 -4.49
C GLN A 109 51.00 14.77 -4.14
N LYS A 110 50.89 16.06 -4.47
CA LYS A 110 49.74 16.91 -4.12
C LYS A 110 48.40 16.28 -4.53
N GLN A 111 48.33 15.75 -5.75
CA GLN A 111 47.14 15.09 -6.27
C GLN A 111 46.72 13.89 -5.43
N TYR A 112 47.67 13.06 -4.96
CA TYR A 112 47.36 11.93 -4.09
C TYR A 112 46.80 12.39 -2.74
N ARG A 113 47.40 13.42 -2.13
CA ARG A 113 46.93 13.99 -0.86
C ARG A 113 45.56 14.64 -0.98
N ASP A 114 45.28 15.33 -2.08
CA ASP A 114 43.98 15.95 -2.33
C ASP A 114 42.89 14.88 -2.50
N LEU A 115 43.19 13.78 -3.22
CA LEU A 115 42.29 12.64 -3.35
C LEU A 115 42.04 11.90 -2.03
N GLU A 116 43.07 11.71 -1.21
CA GLU A 116 42.91 11.06 0.09
C GLU A 116 42.05 11.91 1.04
N LYS A 117 42.23 13.24 1.04
CA LYS A 117 41.37 14.17 1.78
C LYS A 117 39.93 14.13 1.29
N GLU A 118 39.71 14.10 -0.03
CA GLU A 118 38.37 14.00 -0.59
C GLU A 118 37.68 12.71 -0.18
N LYS A 119 38.40 11.58 -0.25
CA LYS A 119 37.93 10.29 0.26
C LYS A 119 37.55 10.36 1.74
N GLU A 120 38.38 10.95 2.59
CA GLU A 120 38.09 11.11 4.02
C GLU A 120 36.83 11.97 4.26
N MET A 121 36.70 13.08 3.53
CA MET A 121 35.50 13.94 3.59
C MET A 121 34.23 13.18 3.16
N LEU A 122 34.30 12.40 2.08
CA LEU A 122 33.18 11.59 1.60
C LEU A 122 32.83 10.47 2.58
N LEU A 123 33.81 9.83 3.19
CA LEU A 123 33.59 8.79 4.21
C LEU A 123 32.91 9.38 5.45
N ALA A 124 33.39 10.52 5.95
CA ALA A 124 32.80 11.20 7.10
C ALA A 124 31.35 11.65 6.81
N SER A 125 31.11 12.18 5.61
CA SER A 125 29.77 12.57 5.15
C SER A 125 28.82 11.38 5.04
N ASN A 126 29.27 10.29 4.40
CA ASN A 126 28.48 9.07 4.28
C ASN A 126 28.16 8.44 5.63
N GLN A 127 29.13 8.41 6.55
CA GLN A 127 28.93 7.93 7.92
C GLN A 127 27.88 8.78 8.65
N SER A 128 27.98 10.11 8.58
CA SER A 128 27.03 11.01 9.22
C SER A 128 25.61 10.81 8.69
N LEU A 129 25.47 10.61 7.37
CA LEU A 129 24.18 10.31 6.74
C LEU A 129 23.63 8.94 7.15
N ALA A 130 24.48 7.93 7.25
CA ALA A 130 24.07 6.60 7.71
C ALA A 130 23.59 6.65 9.17
N GLU A 131 24.32 7.34 10.04
CA GLU A 131 23.95 7.55 11.44
C GLU A 131 22.62 8.31 11.56
N TYR A 132 22.43 9.37 10.77
CA TYR A 132 21.16 10.10 10.74
C TYR A 132 20.00 9.21 10.25
N ASN A 133 20.19 8.44 9.18
CA ASN A 133 19.17 7.52 8.68
C ASN A 133 18.79 6.45 9.73
N LEU A 134 19.77 5.89 10.42
CA LEU A 134 19.54 4.95 11.52
C LEU A 134 18.81 5.61 12.69
N SER A 135 19.09 6.89 12.97
CA SER A 135 18.39 7.65 14.02
C SER A 135 16.89 7.87 13.71
N LEU A 136 16.50 7.87 12.43
CA LEU A 136 15.10 8.01 12.01
C LEU A 136 14.29 6.71 12.13
N GLN A 137 14.96 5.56 12.08
CA GLN A 137 14.34 4.24 12.16
C GLN A 137 13.35 4.08 13.34
N PRO A 138 13.69 4.40 14.61
CA PRO A 138 12.76 4.22 15.72
C PRO A 138 11.47 5.03 15.57
N ARG A 139 11.56 6.25 15.03
CA ARG A 139 10.39 7.10 14.79
C ARG A 139 9.50 6.54 13.68
N LEU A 140 10.10 6.02 12.62
CA LEU A 140 9.36 5.36 11.54
C LEU A 140 8.66 4.10 12.03
N ASP A 141 9.35 3.28 12.82
CA ASP A 141 8.80 2.06 13.40
C ASP A 141 7.63 2.38 14.34
N GLN A 142 7.77 3.39 15.20
CA GLN A 142 6.67 3.87 16.05
C GLN A 142 5.47 4.34 15.23
N THR A 143 5.70 5.22 14.25
CA THR A 143 4.60 5.77 13.43
C THR A 143 3.90 4.66 12.64
N LYS A 144 4.65 3.66 12.17
CA LYS A 144 4.11 2.49 11.48
C LYS A 144 3.25 1.64 12.41
N GLN A 145 3.70 1.41 13.65
CA GLN A 145 2.90 0.70 14.66
C GLN A 145 1.60 1.45 14.98
N GLU A 146 1.68 2.75 15.25
CA GLU A 146 0.50 3.59 15.51
C GLU A 146 -0.49 3.56 14.34
N LEU A 147 0.01 3.58 13.10
CA LEU A 147 -0.83 3.47 11.91
C LEU A 147 -1.53 2.11 11.86
N LEU A 148 -0.81 1.01 12.11
CA LEU A 148 -1.37 -0.34 12.10
C LEU A 148 -2.47 -0.49 13.16
N GLU A 149 -2.23 0.00 14.37
CA GLU A 149 -3.24 0.00 15.45
C GLU A 149 -4.49 0.78 15.05
N LYS A 150 -4.32 1.97 14.47
CA LYS A 150 -5.44 2.80 14.01
C LYS A 150 -6.22 2.14 12.88
N THR A 151 -5.54 1.48 11.94
CA THR A 151 -6.20 0.74 10.87
C THR A 151 -6.99 -0.45 11.41
N GLU A 152 -6.44 -1.19 12.37
CA GLU A 152 -7.15 -2.32 13.00
C GLU A 152 -8.41 -1.86 13.74
N VAL A 153 -8.32 -0.76 14.49
CA VAL A 153 -9.49 -0.16 15.15
C VAL A 153 -10.54 0.29 14.12
N CYS A 154 -10.11 0.88 13.01
CA CYS A 154 -11.01 1.28 11.93
C CYS A 154 -11.75 0.07 11.35
N ASP A 155 -11.03 -1.02 11.06
CA ASP A 155 -11.60 -2.25 10.51
C ASP A 155 -12.61 -2.88 11.47
N GLN A 156 -12.30 -2.91 12.77
CA GLN A 156 -13.23 -3.39 13.81
C GLN A 156 -14.50 -2.52 13.88
N LEU A 157 -14.37 -1.20 13.76
CA LEU A 157 -15.51 -0.28 13.76
C LEU A 157 -16.37 -0.45 12.49
N LEU A 158 -15.75 -0.62 11.33
CA LEU A 158 -16.45 -0.90 10.08
C LEU A 158 -17.24 -2.20 10.17
N GLN A 159 -16.63 -3.29 10.64
CA GLN A 159 -17.32 -4.57 10.86
C GLN A 159 -18.49 -4.42 11.85
N SER A 160 -18.31 -3.66 12.93
CA SER A 160 -19.39 -3.39 13.89
C SER A 160 -20.53 -2.59 13.26
N LEU A 161 -20.21 -1.60 12.43
CA LEU A 161 -21.19 -0.79 11.72
C LEU A 161 -21.96 -1.64 10.70
N GLU A 162 -21.27 -2.45 9.90
CA GLU A 162 -21.89 -3.36 8.94
C GLU A 162 -22.84 -4.34 9.63
N SER A 163 -22.39 -4.95 10.73
CA SER A 163 -23.23 -5.85 11.54
C SER A 163 -24.48 -5.15 12.08
N LYS A 164 -24.33 -3.94 12.64
CA LYS A 164 -25.47 -3.14 13.13
C LYS A 164 -26.40 -2.71 12.00
N SER A 165 -25.85 -2.34 10.85
CA SER A 165 -26.62 -1.97 9.65
C SER A 165 -27.44 -3.17 9.15
N ALA A 166 -26.83 -4.35 9.06
CA ALA A 166 -27.53 -5.58 8.68
C ALA A 166 -28.66 -5.92 9.66
N LEU A 167 -28.41 -5.84 10.97
CA LEU A 167 -29.43 -6.05 12.01
C LEU A 167 -30.54 -5.01 11.93
N LEU A 168 -30.24 -3.74 11.65
CA LEU A 168 -31.24 -2.70 11.44
C LEU A 168 -32.01 -2.91 10.14
N GLY A 169 -31.39 -3.44 9.10
CA GLY A 169 -32.05 -3.83 7.85
C GLY A 169 -33.05 -4.97 8.06
N GLU A 170 -32.65 -6.00 8.81
CA GLU A 170 -33.53 -7.12 9.19
C GLU A 170 -34.67 -6.67 10.10
N LYS A 171 -34.36 -5.83 11.10
CA LYS A 171 -35.35 -5.26 12.02
C LYS A 171 -36.09 -4.05 11.45
N SER A 172 -35.78 -3.64 10.22
CA SER A 172 -36.44 -2.51 9.58
C SER A 172 -37.89 -2.93 9.39
N GLY A 173 -38.78 -2.40 10.23
CA GLY A 173 -40.20 -2.73 10.20
C GLY A 173 -40.81 -2.55 8.80
N ARG A 174 -40.18 -1.75 7.93
CA ARG A 174 -40.57 -1.58 6.54
C ARG A 174 -40.57 -2.89 5.73
N SER A 175 -39.52 -3.71 5.78
CA SER A 175 -39.47 -4.96 5.00
C SER A 175 -40.59 -5.92 5.46
N VAL A 176 -40.79 -6.02 6.76
CA VAL A 176 -41.85 -6.81 7.39
C VAL A 176 -43.24 -6.28 7.01
N LEU A 177 -43.43 -4.96 6.98
CA LEU A 177 -44.68 -4.33 6.58
C LEU A 177 -44.96 -4.50 5.08
N ASP A 178 -43.96 -4.37 4.22
CA ASP A 178 -44.08 -4.62 2.77
C ASP A 178 -44.46 -6.10 2.50
N SER A 179 -43.84 -7.06 3.20
CA SER A 179 -44.24 -8.48 3.13
C SER A 179 -45.67 -8.72 3.62
N LYS A 180 -46.07 -8.06 4.72
CA LYS A 180 -47.43 -8.18 5.26
C LYS A 180 -48.48 -7.58 4.31
N LEU A 181 -48.17 -6.47 3.66
CA LEU A 181 -49.02 -5.88 2.63
C LEU A 181 -49.23 -6.86 1.47
N SER A 182 -48.16 -7.48 0.98
CA SER A 182 -48.25 -8.49 -0.08
C SER A 182 -49.13 -9.68 0.33
N SER A 183 -49.03 -10.14 1.58
CA SER A 183 -49.88 -11.22 2.10
C SER A 183 -51.36 -10.82 2.15
N LEU A 184 -51.69 -9.59 2.54
CA LEU A 184 -53.07 -9.07 2.55
C LEU A 184 -53.63 -8.96 1.12
N GLN A 185 -52.82 -8.51 0.16
CA GLN A 185 -53.22 -8.43 -1.25
C GLN A 185 -53.49 -9.81 -1.84
N LEU A 186 -52.63 -10.79 -1.54
CA LEU A 186 -52.82 -12.18 -1.95
C LEU A 186 -54.14 -12.74 -1.37
N ALA A 187 -54.36 -12.60 -0.06
CA ALA A 187 -55.60 -13.04 0.58
C ALA A 187 -56.84 -12.36 0.00
N THR A 188 -56.75 -11.08 -0.37
CA THR A 188 -57.85 -10.36 -1.03
C THR A 188 -58.15 -10.98 -2.40
N SER A 189 -57.12 -11.28 -3.19
CA SER A 189 -57.26 -11.93 -4.51
C SER A 189 -57.86 -13.34 -4.39
N GLU A 190 -57.38 -14.14 -3.44
CA GLU A 190 -57.90 -15.48 -3.18
C GLU A 190 -59.37 -15.45 -2.75
N LEU A 191 -59.73 -14.55 -1.83
CA LEU A 191 -61.12 -14.39 -1.39
C LEU A 191 -62.03 -13.86 -2.51
N GLU A 192 -61.52 -12.99 -3.38
CA GLU A 192 -62.23 -12.52 -4.56
C GLU A 192 -62.52 -13.68 -5.52
N GLU A 193 -61.50 -14.45 -5.91
CA GLU A 193 -61.63 -15.64 -6.76
C GLU A 193 -62.59 -16.67 -6.14
N THR A 194 -62.47 -16.94 -4.85
CA THR A 194 -63.35 -17.89 -4.13
C THR A 194 -64.80 -17.40 -4.16
N SER A 195 -65.03 -16.09 -3.97
CA SER A 195 -66.37 -15.50 -4.00
C SER A 195 -66.98 -15.48 -5.40
N GLU A 196 -66.16 -15.32 -6.45
CA GLU A 196 -66.59 -15.44 -7.84
C GLU A 196 -66.95 -16.88 -8.19
N GLY A 197 -66.17 -17.86 -7.72
CA GLY A 197 -66.52 -19.28 -7.86
C GLY A 197 -67.87 -19.63 -7.25
N TYR A 198 -68.25 -19.05 -6.10
CA TYR A 198 -69.60 -19.23 -5.55
C TYR A 198 -70.69 -18.62 -6.43
N ALA A 199 -70.43 -17.50 -7.10
CA ALA A 199 -71.37 -16.91 -8.03
C ALA A 199 -71.54 -17.77 -9.29
N ASP A 200 -70.45 -18.29 -9.84
CA ASP A 200 -70.48 -19.17 -11.02
C ASP A 200 -71.25 -20.47 -10.74
N ASN A 201 -70.99 -21.10 -9.58
CA ASN A 201 -71.70 -22.32 -9.16
C ASN A 201 -73.21 -22.08 -8.99
N PHE A 202 -73.62 -20.90 -8.52
CA PHE A 202 -75.04 -20.55 -8.43
C PHE A 202 -75.66 -20.39 -9.82
N LEU A 203 -74.96 -19.74 -10.76
CA LEU A 203 -75.42 -19.55 -12.13
C LEU A 203 -75.49 -20.85 -12.93
N SER A 204 -74.65 -21.84 -12.61
CA SER A 204 -74.70 -23.19 -13.19
C SER A 204 -75.75 -24.10 -12.54
N GLY A 205 -76.38 -23.66 -11.45
CA GLY A 205 -77.38 -24.43 -10.70
C GLY A 205 -76.79 -25.51 -9.79
N GLU A 206 -75.49 -25.42 -9.46
CA GLU A 206 -74.77 -26.36 -8.60
C GLU A 206 -74.99 -26.12 -7.10
N CYS A 207 -75.51 -24.95 -6.70
CA CYS A 207 -75.92 -24.67 -5.33
C CYS A 207 -77.29 -23.98 -5.28
N ASP A 208 -77.97 -24.09 -4.13
CA ASP A 208 -79.25 -23.42 -3.91
C ASP A 208 -79.08 -21.96 -3.45
N VAL A 209 -80.21 -21.24 -3.37
CA VAL A 209 -80.22 -19.82 -3.04
C VAL A 209 -79.75 -19.55 -1.61
N GLU A 210 -80.08 -20.40 -0.65
CA GLU A 210 -79.71 -20.18 0.76
C GLU A 210 -78.21 -20.40 0.98
N GLU A 211 -77.67 -21.47 0.39
CA GLU A 211 -76.23 -21.77 0.41
C GLU A 211 -75.40 -20.69 -0.30
N PHE A 212 -75.86 -20.22 -1.47
CA PHE A 212 -75.21 -19.14 -2.19
C PHE A 212 -75.15 -17.87 -1.35
N LEU A 213 -76.28 -17.44 -0.77
CA LEU A 213 -76.35 -16.21 0.01
C LEU A 213 -75.43 -16.25 1.22
N ASP A 214 -75.36 -17.37 1.95
CA ASP A 214 -74.49 -17.50 3.12
C ASP A 214 -73.00 -17.40 2.74
N LYS A 215 -72.56 -18.22 1.77
CA LYS A 215 -71.15 -18.29 1.36
C LYS A 215 -70.69 -17.03 0.64
N PHE A 216 -71.48 -16.52 -0.31
CA PHE A 216 -71.11 -15.35 -1.12
C PHE A 216 -71.04 -14.08 -0.28
N LEU A 217 -72.04 -13.83 0.56
CA LEU A 217 -72.06 -12.63 1.41
C LEU A 217 -70.95 -12.67 2.46
N SER A 218 -70.73 -13.82 3.08
CA SER A 218 -69.63 -14.02 4.03
C SER A 218 -68.26 -13.83 3.37
N GLY A 219 -68.05 -14.43 2.19
CA GLY A 219 -66.82 -14.30 1.41
C GLY A 219 -66.55 -12.85 0.96
N ARG A 220 -67.54 -12.17 0.39
CA ARG A 220 -67.41 -10.75 -0.02
C ARG A 220 -67.16 -9.84 1.18
N LYS A 221 -67.78 -10.11 2.33
CA LYS A 221 -67.50 -9.36 3.58
C LYS A 221 -66.04 -9.51 4.00
N GLN A 222 -65.50 -10.73 4.00
CA GLN A 222 -64.10 -10.97 4.34
C GLN A 222 -63.14 -10.33 3.33
N MET A 223 -63.42 -10.49 2.03
CA MET A 223 -62.63 -9.86 0.97
C MET A 223 -62.55 -8.34 1.14
N HIS A 224 -63.69 -7.66 1.35
CA HIS A 224 -63.71 -6.22 1.55
C HIS A 224 -62.96 -5.77 2.81
N LEU A 225 -63.01 -6.55 3.89
CA LEU A 225 -62.23 -6.27 5.10
C LEU A 225 -60.72 -6.36 4.85
N GLU A 226 -60.26 -7.41 4.17
CA GLU A 226 -58.84 -7.58 3.83
C GLU A 226 -58.37 -6.50 2.83
N LYS A 227 -59.21 -6.14 1.85
CA LYS A 227 -58.94 -5.03 0.91
C LYS A 227 -58.73 -3.71 1.64
N VAL A 228 -59.62 -3.36 2.57
CA VAL A 228 -59.48 -2.13 3.36
C VAL A 228 -58.22 -2.14 4.21
N LYS A 229 -57.84 -3.29 4.80
CA LYS A 229 -56.58 -3.42 5.55
C LYS A 229 -55.36 -3.24 4.63
N ALA A 230 -55.37 -3.83 3.44
CA ALA A 230 -54.31 -3.68 2.45
C ALA A 230 -54.17 -2.22 2.01
N ASP A 231 -55.27 -1.57 1.64
CA ASP A 231 -55.30 -0.17 1.18
C ASP A 231 -54.77 0.78 2.27
N LYS A 232 -55.19 0.58 3.54
CA LYS A 232 -54.70 1.39 4.65
C LYS A 232 -53.24 1.15 4.99
N MET A 233 -52.76 -0.08 4.88
CA MET A 233 -51.34 -0.39 5.06
C MET A 233 -50.49 0.24 3.94
N ALA A 234 -50.96 0.18 2.69
CA ALA A 234 -50.29 0.82 1.56
C ALA A 234 -50.22 2.35 1.73
N GLU A 235 -51.29 2.98 2.21
CA GLU A 235 -51.32 4.41 2.52
C GLU A 235 -50.29 4.78 3.60
N MET A 236 -50.26 4.05 4.72
CA MET A 236 -49.28 4.27 5.80
C MET A 236 -47.84 4.09 5.31
N LEU A 237 -47.58 3.07 4.49
CA LEU A 237 -46.26 2.80 3.92
C LEU A 237 -45.80 3.88 2.95
N LYS A 238 -46.72 4.47 2.19
CA LYS A 238 -46.45 5.60 1.28
C LYS A 238 -46.16 6.89 2.06
N GLN A 239 -46.93 7.18 3.12
CA GLN A 239 -46.67 8.34 3.99
C GLN A 239 -45.30 8.24 4.66
N TYR A 240 -44.88 7.04 5.05
CA TYR A 240 -43.54 6.78 5.60
C TYR A 240 -42.41 7.07 4.60
N GLN A 241 -42.67 6.94 3.29
CA GLN A 241 -41.69 7.26 2.23
C GLN A 241 -41.58 8.76 1.95
N THR A 242 -42.65 9.51 2.12
CA THR A 242 -42.71 10.96 1.83
C THR A 242 -42.36 11.85 3.03
N GLY A 243 -42.09 11.26 4.20
CA GLY A 243 -41.86 11.96 5.46
C GLY A 243 -40.40 12.27 5.81
N PHE A 244 -39.47 12.16 4.85
CA PHE A 244 -38.09 12.63 4.96
C PHE A 244 -37.80 13.70 3.90
#